data_AF-A0A0M6ZV21-F1
#
_entry.id   AF-A0A0M6ZV21-F1
#
_cell.length_a   1.000
_cell.length_b   1.000
_cell.length_c   1.000
_cell.angle_alpha   90.00
_cell.angle_beta   90.00
_cell.angle_gamma   90.00
#
_symmetry.space_group_name_H-M   'P 1'
#
loop_
_entity.id
_entity.type
_entity.pdbx_description
1 polymer ?
#
loop_
_entity_poly.entity_id
_entity_poly.type
_entity_poly.pdbx_seq_one_letter_code
_entity_poly.pdbx_strand_id
1 'polypeptide(L)'
;MSKHVIILLIIMVISAIVVDAFAQSQPFDSHIAIENPADLSKDEARKIYSDLKERMASLYAMSDLAEIRDYQSWEAFNDAPYISATHGQRYVNNYANVRAINYAILAEGEELPVGSVLAKDSITVTGDGRIFPGAMFGMEKLAEGASPQTADWRYFMVIPDGSIVGDTTGDNPDLMTYCHECHLAVEDRDFTFFVPEDYRIQK
;
A
#
# COMPACT_ATOMS: atom_id res chain seq x y z
N MET A 1 -42.40 49.39 55.41
CA MET A 1 -42.29 47.93 55.60
C MET A 1 -43.16 47.25 54.58
N SER A 2 -42.60 46.29 53.82
CA SER A 2 -43.30 45.11 53.26
C SER A 2 -44.31 45.37 52.12
N LYS A 3 -44.45 44.60 51.04
CA LYS A 3 -43.76 43.47 50.40
C LYS A 3 -44.43 43.34 49.01
N HIS A 4 -43.61 43.08 48.00
CA HIS A 4 -43.78 42.17 46.85
C HIS A 4 -45.08 42.16 46.01
N VAL A 5 -44.93 42.26 44.68
CA VAL A 5 -45.23 41.15 43.74
C VAL A 5 -44.27 41.26 42.54
N ILE A 6 -43.53 40.18 42.31
CA ILE A 6 -42.69 39.93 41.13
C ILE A 6 -43.54 39.15 40.12
N ILE A 7 -43.62 39.62 38.87
CA ILE A 7 -44.14 38.83 37.76
C ILE A 7 -42.95 38.29 36.96
N LEU A 8 -42.87 36.96 36.94
CA LEU A 8 -41.95 36.14 36.15
C LEU A 8 -42.19 36.36 34.65
N LEU A 9 -41.13 36.54 33.88
CA LEU A 9 -41.10 36.18 32.46
C LEU A 9 -40.02 35.12 32.27
N ILE A 10 -40.44 33.90 31.92
CA ILE A 10 -39.56 32.78 31.59
C ILE A 10 -39.12 32.97 30.14
N ILE A 11 -37.83 33.24 29.92
CA ILE A 11 -37.23 33.17 28.59
C ILE A 11 -36.62 31.78 28.43
N MET A 12 -37.24 30.98 27.56
CA MET A 12 -36.76 29.68 27.15
C MET A 12 -35.71 29.89 26.04
N VAL A 13 -34.43 29.77 26.37
CA VAL A 13 -33.35 29.78 25.37
C VAL A 13 -33.11 28.34 24.94
N ILE A 14 -33.63 27.98 23.78
CA ILE A 14 -33.26 26.73 23.09
C ILE A 14 -31.93 27.01 22.38
N SER A 15 -30.82 26.62 23.00
CA SER A 15 -29.54 26.55 22.29
C SER A 15 -29.57 25.32 21.39
N ALA A 16 -29.71 25.54 20.08
CA ALA A 16 -29.41 24.52 19.09
C ALA A 16 -27.90 24.25 19.15
N ILE A 17 -27.51 23.12 19.74
CA ILE A 17 -26.16 22.59 19.61
C ILE A 17 -26.10 22.00 18.21
N VAL A 18 -25.59 22.79 17.26
CA VAL A 18 -25.13 22.27 15.99
C VAL A 18 -23.86 21.49 16.32
N VAL A 19 -24.00 20.18 16.48
CA VAL A 19 -22.85 19.27 16.42
C VAL A 19 -22.40 19.28 14.97
N ASP A 20 -21.47 20.19 14.65
CA ASP A 20 -20.62 20.04 13.49
C ASP A 20 -19.84 18.74 13.69
N ALA A 21 -20.38 17.66 13.13
CA ALA A 21 -19.63 16.46 12.86
C ALA A 21 -18.54 16.85 11.86
N PHE A 22 -17.39 17.26 12.38
CA PHE A 22 -16.14 17.32 11.62
C PHE A 22 -15.77 15.88 11.24
N ALA A 23 -16.43 15.35 10.21
CA ALA A 23 -15.84 14.37 9.33
C ALA A 23 -14.73 15.09 8.54
N GLN A 24 -13.61 15.38 9.21
CA GLN A 24 -12.38 15.69 8.51
C GLN A 24 -11.88 14.37 7.94
N SER A 25 -12.23 14.09 6.68
CA SER A 25 -11.45 13.20 5.84
C SER A 25 -10.05 13.81 5.77
N GLN A 26 -9.15 13.33 6.63
CA GLN A 26 -7.74 13.58 6.42
C GLN A 26 -7.42 13.09 5.00
N PRO A 27 -6.73 13.88 4.17
CA PRO A 27 -6.18 13.34 2.94
C PRO A 27 -5.38 12.10 3.34
N PHE A 28 -5.69 10.96 2.74
CA PHE A 28 -4.86 9.77 2.88
C PHE A 28 -3.50 10.17 2.34
N ASP A 29 -2.59 10.55 3.24
CA ASP A 29 -1.20 10.72 2.89
C ASP A 29 -0.76 9.35 2.39
N SER A 30 -0.53 9.25 1.08
CA SER A 30 -0.01 8.05 0.42
C SER A 30 1.29 7.57 1.06
N HIS A 31 1.89 8.39 1.93
CA HIS A 31 3.09 8.14 2.69
C HIS A 31 2.87 8.27 4.20
N ILE A 32 1.95 7.50 4.80
CA ILE A 32 2.09 7.20 6.23
C ILE A 32 3.41 6.44 6.42
N ALA A 33 4.48 7.21 6.59
CA ALA A 33 5.82 6.78 6.79
C ALA A 33 6.00 6.43 8.26
N ILE A 34 6.67 5.31 8.52
CA ILE A 34 7.04 4.93 9.88
C ILE A 34 8.10 5.91 10.37
N GLU A 35 7.80 6.73 11.38
CA GLU A 35 8.69 7.83 11.82
C GLU A 35 10.08 7.35 12.32
N ASN A 36 10.14 6.16 12.90
CA ASN A 36 11.35 5.57 13.45
C ASN A 36 11.47 4.11 13.00
N PRO A 37 11.88 3.83 11.75
CA PRO A 37 12.09 2.45 11.29
C PRO A 37 13.35 1.89 11.95
N ALA A 38 13.34 0.59 12.27
CA ALA A 38 14.57 -0.09 12.67
C ALA A 38 15.54 -0.18 11.49
N ASP A 39 16.84 -0.06 11.76
CA ASP A 39 17.91 -0.39 10.83
C ASP A 39 18.30 -1.87 11.05
N LEU A 40 17.92 -2.72 10.10
CA LEU A 40 18.08 -4.17 10.19
C LEU A 40 19.13 -4.65 9.18
N SER A 41 19.97 -5.58 9.62
CA SER A 41 20.73 -6.40 8.69
C SER A 41 19.80 -7.28 7.84
N LYS A 42 20.31 -7.78 6.72
CA LYS A 42 19.57 -8.74 5.86
C LYS A 42 19.10 -9.97 6.65
N ASP A 43 19.93 -10.48 7.56
CA ASP A 43 19.62 -11.70 8.32
C ASP A 43 18.48 -11.47 9.31
N GLU A 44 18.48 -10.32 9.99
CA GLU A 44 17.39 -9.92 10.89
C GLU A 44 16.09 -9.70 10.11
N ALA A 45 16.14 -8.97 8.99
CA ALA A 45 14.98 -8.74 8.14
C ALA A 45 14.37 -10.05 7.62
N ARG A 46 15.20 -10.99 7.14
CA ARG A 46 14.76 -12.33 6.70
C ARG A 46 14.10 -13.10 7.82
N LYS A 47 14.69 -13.08 9.02
CA LYS A 47 14.15 -13.81 10.17
C LYS A 47 12.76 -13.27 10.54
N ILE A 48 12.63 -11.95 10.70
CA ILE A 48 11.36 -11.31 11.06
C ILE A 48 10.31 -11.58 9.98
N TYR A 49 10.69 -11.45 8.71
CA TYR A 49 9.79 -11.73 7.59
C TYR A 49 9.31 -13.18 7.60
N SER A 50 10.22 -14.15 7.79
CA SER A 50 9.86 -15.57 7.88
C SER A 50 8.87 -15.85 8.99
N ASP A 51 8.99 -15.17 10.14
CA ASP A 51 8.07 -15.32 11.27
C ASP A 51 6.67 -14.73 10.99
N LEU A 52 6.54 -13.76 10.07
CA LEU A 52 5.28 -13.10 9.69
C LEU A 52 4.65 -13.62 8.39
N LYS A 53 5.40 -14.34 7.56
CA LYS A 53 5.05 -14.66 6.18
C LYS A 53 3.65 -15.26 6.01
N GLU A 54 3.35 -16.33 6.73
CA GLU A 54 2.05 -17.04 6.65
C GLU A 54 0.88 -16.17 7.15
N ARG A 55 1.13 -15.38 8.20
CA ARG A 55 0.14 -14.46 8.74
C ARG A 55 -0.21 -13.37 7.73
N MET A 56 0.78 -12.81 7.05
CA MET A 56 0.54 -11.79 6.02
C MET A 56 -0.31 -12.35 4.87
N ALA A 57 0.03 -13.53 4.35
CA ALA A 57 -0.77 -14.18 3.32
C ALA A 57 -2.24 -14.35 3.74
N SER A 58 -2.47 -14.82 4.97
CA SER A 58 -3.83 -15.01 5.51
C SER A 58 -4.61 -13.69 5.59
N LEU A 59 -3.95 -12.59 5.98
CA LEU A 59 -4.58 -11.28 6.10
C LEU A 59 -4.92 -10.67 4.73
N TYR A 60 -4.02 -10.79 3.74
CA TYR A 60 -4.30 -10.27 2.40
C TYR A 60 -5.32 -11.10 1.64
N ALA A 61 -5.39 -12.42 1.88
CA ALA A 61 -6.38 -13.30 1.26
C ALA A 61 -7.83 -12.88 1.58
N MET A 62 -8.06 -12.18 2.69
CA MET A 62 -9.36 -11.63 3.05
C MET A 62 -9.88 -10.54 2.08
N SER A 63 -9.02 -10.02 1.19
CA SER A 63 -9.43 -9.10 0.11
C SER A 63 -10.17 -9.79 -1.04
N ASP A 64 -10.13 -11.12 -1.12
CA ASP A 64 -10.64 -11.93 -2.23
C ASP A 64 -10.05 -11.61 -3.62
N LEU A 65 -8.99 -10.79 -3.70
CA LEU A 65 -8.29 -10.49 -4.95
C LEU A 65 -7.64 -11.75 -5.52
N ALA A 66 -8.07 -12.14 -6.73
CA ALA A 66 -7.57 -13.34 -7.41
C ALA A 66 -6.09 -13.18 -7.80
N GLU A 67 -5.69 -11.95 -8.10
CA GLU A 67 -4.39 -11.55 -8.60
C GLU A 67 -3.29 -11.87 -7.58
N ILE A 68 -3.57 -11.82 -6.27
CA ILE A 68 -2.57 -12.06 -5.21
C ILE A 68 -2.82 -13.31 -4.38
N ARG A 69 -3.80 -14.17 -4.73
CA ARG A 69 -4.25 -15.29 -3.88
C ARG A 69 -3.13 -16.23 -3.41
N ASP A 70 -2.08 -16.41 -4.22
CA ASP A 70 -0.95 -17.30 -3.94
C ASP A 70 0.41 -16.63 -4.19
N TYR A 71 0.50 -15.30 -4.04
CA TYR A 71 1.69 -14.54 -4.45
C TYR A 71 3.01 -15.03 -3.81
N GLN A 72 2.96 -15.61 -2.60
CA GLN A 72 4.15 -16.10 -1.90
C GLN A 72 4.74 -17.38 -2.48
N SER A 73 4.03 -18.04 -3.40
CA SER A 73 4.54 -19.16 -4.21
C SER A 73 5.29 -18.69 -5.45
N TRP A 74 5.15 -17.41 -5.80
CA TRP A 74 5.82 -16.83 -6.95
C TRP A 74 7.30 -16.59 -6.65
N GLU A 75 8.03 -16.22 -7.69
CA GLU A 75 9.44 -15.93 -7.53
C GLU A 75 9.66 -14.60 -6.81
N ALA A 76 10.48 -14.64 -5.77
CA ALA A 76 11.00 -13.45 -5.11
C ALA A 76 12.21 -12.92 -5.87
N PHE A 77 12.34 -11.61 -6.00
CA PHE A 77 13.43 -10.96 -6.72
C PHE A 77 14.47 -10.31 -5.82
N ASN A 78 14.27 -10.40 -4.51
CA ASN A 78 15.17 -9.91 -3.48
C ASN A 78 15.58 -11.05 -2.52
N ASP A 79 16.82 -11.01 -2.05
CA ASP A 79 17.38 -12.04 -1.14
C ASP A 79 16.99 -11.82 0.32
N ALA A 80 16.66 -10.59 0.70
CA ALA A 80 16.14 -10.18 1.99
C ALA A 80 15.18 -8.98 1.83
N PRO A 81 14.21 -8.78 2.73
CA PRO A 81 13.41 -7.56 2.73
C PRO A 81 14.31 -6.32 2.86
N TYR A 82 14.00 -5.26 2.12
CA TYR A 82 14.77 -4.00 2.13
C TYR A 82 13.88 -2.81 2.47
N ILE A 83 14.44 -1.79 3.13
CA ILE A 83 13.67 -0.59 3.48
C ILE A 83 13.34 0.23 2.23
N SER A 84 12.08 0.61 2.08
CA SER A 84 11.61 1.43 0.97
C SER A 84 10.96 2.72 1.45
N ALA A 85 11.63 3.85 1.22
CA ALA A 85 11.09 5.18 1.56
C ALA A 85 9.76 5.45 0.83
N THR A 86 9.67 5.09 -0.45
CA THR A 86 8.49 5.25 -1.31
C THR A 86 7.28 4.41 -0.91
N HIS A 87 7.46 3.43 0.00
CA HIS A 87 6.38 2.63 0.58
C HIS A 87 6.27 2.88 2.10
N GLY A 88 6.64 4.08 2.55
CA GLY A 88 6.49 4.57 3.92
C GLY A 88 7.48 3.97 4.93
N GLN A 89 8.74 3.78 4.51
CA GLN A 89 9.82 3.24 5.36
C GLN A 89 9.55 1.83 5.90
N ARG A 90 8.80 1.02 5.13
CA ARG A 90 8.57 -0.39 5.41
C ARG A 90 9.65 -1.25 4.76
N TYR A 91 9.89 -2.43 5.32
CA TYR A 91 10.70 -3.45 4.68
C TYR A 91 9.83 -4.20 3.68
N VAL A 92 10.23 -4.26 2.41
CA VAL A 92 9.44 -4.83 1.33
C VAL A 92 10.15 -6.02 0.69
N ASN A 93 9.38 -6.99 0.19
CA ASN A 93 9.86 -7.95 -0.79
C ASN A 93 9.15 -7.71 -2.12
N ASN A 94 9.73 -8.17 -3.22
CA ASN A 94 9.16 -8.10 -4.55
C ASN A 94 8.95 -9.50 -5.09
N TYR A 95 7.71 -9.79 -5.46
CA TYR A 95 7.28 -11.02 -6.12
C TYR A 95 6.79 -10.72 -7.52
N ALA A 96 7.04 -11.62 -8.46
CA ALA A 96 6.47 -11.54 -9.80
C ALA A 96 5.88 -12.89 -10.19
N ASN A 97 4.66 -12.89 -10.73
CA ASN A 97 4.05 -14.11 -11.22
C ASN A 97 4.83 -14.67 -12.43
N VAL A 98 4.47 -15.89 -12.87
CA VAL A 98 5.18 -16.58 -13.97
C VAL A 98 5.22 -15.80 -15.28
N ARG A 99 4.27 -14.89 -15.52
CA ARG A 99 4.21 -14.04 -16.72
C ARG A 99 5.23 -12.91 -16.66
N ALA A 100 5.58 -12.46 -15.47
CA ALA A 100 6.52 -11.39 -15.20
C ALA A 100 7.94 -11.89 -14.85
N ILE A 101 8.32 -13.08 -15.30
CA ILE A 101 9.59 -13.71 -14.92
C ILE A 101 10.83 -12.90 -15.34
N ASN A 102 10.71 -12.16 -16.45
CA ASN A 102 11.74 -11.29 -17.01
C ASN A 102 11.76 -9.89 -16.38
N TYR A 103 10.90 -9.60 -15.40
CA TYR A 103 10.82 -8.30 -14.74
C TYR A 103 12.18 -7.71 -14.36
N ALA A 104 13.11 -8.50 -13.79
CA ALA A 104 14.40 -7.96 -13.34
C ALA A 104 15.45 -7.71 -14.45
N ILE A 105 15.12 -8.05 -15.70
CA ILE A 105 16.05 -7.97 -16.84
C ILE A 105 15.43 -7.27 -18.06
N LEU A 106 14.28 -6.61 -17.92
CA LEU A 106 13.65 -5.86 -19.00
C LEU A 106 14.65 -4.87 -19.61
N ALA A 107 14.85 -4.98 -20.91
CA ALA A 107 15.57 -3.97 -21.68
C ALA A 107 14.69 -2.74 -21.93
N GLU A 108 15.31 -1.64 -22.33
CA GLU A 108 14.59 -0.42 -22.72
C GLU A 108 13.59 -0.72 -23.85
N GLY A 109 12.33 -0.30 -23.63
CA GLY A 109 11.22 -0.53 -24.56
C GLY A 109 10.65 -1.95 -24.57
N GLU A 110 11.15 -2.87 -23.75
CA GLU A 110 10.48 -4.15 -23.53
C GLU A 110 9.31 -3.99 -22.55
N GLU A 111 8.18 -4.62 -22.88
CA GLU A 111 6.99 -4.65 -22.04
C GLU A 111 6.75 -6.04 -21.44
N LEU A 112 6.18 -6.05 -20.24
CA LEU A 112 5.67 -7.27 -19.63
C LEU A 112 4.40 -7.73 -20.35
N PRO A 113 4.19 -9.04 -20.49
CA PRO A 113 2.97 -9.55 -21.12
C PRO A 113 1.73 -9.26 -20.26
N VAL A 114 0.58 -9.10 -20.91
CA VAL A 114 -0.73 -8.97 -20.24
C VAL A 114 -0.94 -10.09 -19.20
N GLY A 115 -1.46 -9.70 -18.03
CA GLY A 115 -1.63 -10.56 -16.86
C GLY A 115 -0.35 -10.74 -16.03
N SER A 116 0.72 -10.02 -16.36
CA SER A 116 1.87 -9.88 -15.47
C SER A 116 1.46 -9.18 -14.20
N VAL A 117 1.80 -9.78 -13.05
CA VAL A 117 1.52 -9.19 -11.74
C VAL A 117 2.80 -9.08 -10.96
N LEU A 118 3.08 -7.86 -10.49
CA LEU A 118 4.13 -7.58 -9.52
C LEU A 118 3.47 -7.29 -8.18
N ALA A 119 3.88 -8.01 -7.15
CA ALA A 119 3.37 -7.86 -5.79
C ALA A 119 4.50 -7.49 -4.85
N LYS A 120 4.25 -6.54 -3.95
CA LYS A 120 5.17 -6.16 -2.88
C LYS A 120 4.46 -6.30 -1.54
N ASP A 121 4.76 -7.36 -0.82
CA ASP A 121 4.38 -7.44 0.59
C ASP A 121 5.35 -6.62 1.43
N SER A 122 4.94 -6.28 2.65
CA SER A 122 5.79 -5.49 3.52
C SER A 122 5.60 -5.82 4.98
N ILE A 123 6.65 -5.56 5.77
CA ILE A 123 6.63 -5.58 7.22
C ILE A 123 7.06 -4.21 7.75
N THR A 124 6.47 -3.82 8.85
CA THR A 124 6.89 -2.66 9.63
C THR A 124 7.73 -3.15 10.81
N VAL A 125 8.94 -2.64 10.93
CA VAL A 125 9.77 -2.82 12.12
C VAL A 125 10.20 -1.45 12.60
N THR A 126 9.83 -1.14 13.84
CA THR A 126 10.10 0.15 14.47
C THR A 126 11.40 0.09 15.27
N GLY A 127 12.07 1.23 15.47
CA GLY A 127 13.30 1.32 16.24
C GLY A 127 13.12 0.95 17.73
N ASP A 128 11.89 0.95 18.24
CA ASP A 128 11.55 0.41 19.56
C ASP A 128 11.21 -1.09 19.56
N GLY A 129 11.41 -1.78 18.42
CA GLY A 129 11.33 -3.23 18.30
C GLY A 129 9.92 -3.79 18.05
N ARG A 130 8.91 -2.94 17.84
CA ARG A 130 7.57 -3.42 17.45
C ARG A 130 7.58 -3.86 15.98
N ILE A 131 6.92 -4.98 15.73
CA ILE A 131 6.88 -5.69 14.46
C ILE A 131 5.41 -5.87 14.05
N PHE A 132 5.07 -5.48 12.82
CA PHE A 132 3.72 -5.59 12.28
C PHE A 132 3.74 -6.03 10.81
N PRO A 133 2.75 -6.82 10.36
CA PRO A 133 2.38 -6.87 8.94
C PRO A 133 2.20 -5.45 8.37
N GLY A 134 2.71 -5.20 7.18
CA GLY A 134 2.54 -3.94 6.43
C GLY A 134 1.56 -4.11 5.27
N ALA A 135 1.34 -3.06 4.48
CA ALA A 135 0.46 -3.16 3.31
C ALA A 135 1.07 -4.04 2.20
N MET A 136 0.20 -4.64 1.40
CA MET A 136 0.50 -5.24 0.10
C MET A 136 0.28 -4.18 -0.98
N PHE A 137 1.27 -4.00 -1.84
CA PHE A 137 1.19 -3.12 -3.01
C PHE A 137 1.26 -3.98 -4.27
N GLY A 138 0.26 -3.89 -5.14
CA GLY A 138 0.20 -4.68 -6.35
C GLY A 138 0.10 -3.82 -7.59
N MET A 139 0.63 -4.35 -8.69
CA MET A 139 0.36 -3.84 -10.03
C MET A 139 0.19 -4.97 -11.04
N GLU A 140 -0.75 -4.81 -11.96
CA GLU A 140 -1.08 -5.78 -13.00
C GLU A 140 -1.07 -5.12 -14.39
N LYS A 141 -0.37 -5.74 -15.35
CA LYS A 141 -0.38 -5.32 -16.75
C LYS A 141 -1.69 -5.76 -17.39
N LEU A 142 -2.52 -4.81 -17.80
CA LEU A 142 -3.79 -5.04 -18.45
C LEU A 142 -3.63 -5.14 -19.97
N ALA A 143 -4.73 -5.49 -20.65
CA ALA A 143 -4.79 -5.43 -22.09
C ALA A 143 -4.69 -3.97 -22.59
N GLU A 144 -4.15 -3.80 -23.81
CA GLU A 144 -4.03 -2.49 -24.44
C GLU A 144 -5.37 -1.74 -24.46
N GLY A 145 -5.35 -0.49 -23.99
CA GLY A 145 -6.50 0.39 -23.91
C GLY A 145 -7.45 0.15 -22.74
N ALA A 146 -7.17 -0.82 -21.85
CA ALA A 146 -8.01 -1.11 -20.69
C ALA A 146 -7.88 -0.06 -19.58
N SER A 147 -6.71 0.57 -19.44
CA SER A 147 -6.50 1.69 -18.52
C SER A 147 -5.51 2.70 -19.11
N PRO A 148 -5.91 3.46 -20.16
CA PRO A 148 -5.00 4.38 -20.86
C PRO A 148 -4.40 5.46 -19.96
N GLN A 149 -5.10 5.83 -18.88
CA GLN A 149 -4.67 6.86 -17.93
C GLN A 149 -3.46 6.43 -17.11
N THR A 150 -3.22 5.12 -17.00
CA THR A 150 -2.10 4.53 -16.28
C THR A 150 -1.25 3.63 -17.17
N ALA A 151 -1.24 3.90 -18.48
CA ALA A 151 -0.53 3.12 -19.49
C ALA A 151 -0.83 1.60 -19.41
N ASP A 152 -2.10 1.28 -19.20
CA ASP A 152 -2.64 -0.08 -19.05
C ASP A 152 -2.05 -0.85 -17.86
N TRP A 153 -1.58 -0.15 -16.83
CA TRP A 153 -1.25 -0.72 -15.54
C TRP A 153 -2.37 -0.51 -14.52
N ARG A 154 -2.88 -1.60 -13.94
CA ARG A 154 -3.69 -1.53 -12.72
C ARG A 154 -2.78 -1.38 -11.51
N TYR A 155 -3.12 -0.51 -10.58
CA TYR A 155 -2.46 -0.41 -9.27
C TYR A 155 -3.48 -0.64 -8.17
N PHE A 156 -3.10 -1.38 -7.13
CA PHE A 156 -3.96 -1.62 -5.97
C PHE A 156 -3.15 -1.74 -4.68
N MET A 157 -3.80 -1.46 -3.56
CA MET A 157 -3.21 -1.57 -2.23
C MET A 157 -4.16 -2.29 -1.27
N VAL A 158 -3.65 -3.30 -0.56
CA VAL A 158 -4.39 -4.06 0.46
C VAL A 158 -3.70 -3.88 1.80
N ILE A 159 -4.46 -3.54 2.84
CA ILE A 159 -3.93 -3.44 4.21
C ILE A 159 -4.06 -4.78 4.98
N PRO A 160 -3.32 -4.97 6.09
CA PRO A 160 -3.32 -6.20 6.92
C PRO A 160 -4.62 -6.59 7.62
N ASP A 161 -5.78 -6.25 7.07
CA ASP A 161 -7.10 -6.77 7.46
C ASP A 161 -7.92 -7.24 6.25
N GLY A 162 -7.33 -7.21 5.04
CA GLY A 162 -7.98 -7.56 3.78
C GLY A 162 -8.63 -6.38 3.07
N SER A 163 -8.76 -5.22 3.70
CA SER A 163 -9.38 -4.07 3.06
C SER A 163 -8.54 -3.57 1.89
N ILE A 164 -9.19 -3.33 0.76
CA ILE A 164 -8.60 -2.65 -0.39
C ILE A 164 -8.67 -1.15 -0.13
N VAL A 165 -7.52 -0.49 -0.03
CA VAL A 165 -7.46 0.97 0.15
C VAL A 165 -7.89 1.66 -1.13
N GLY A 166 -7.36 1.21 -2.26
CA GLY A 166 -7.76 1.67 -3.59
C GLY A 166 -7.32 0.70 -4.67
N ASP A 167 -7.98 0.80 -5.82
CA ASP A 167 -7.74 0.05 -7.04
C ASP A 167 -8.06 0.93 -8.25
N THR A 168 -7.11 1.12 -9.16
CA THR A 168 -7.34 1.99 -10.35
C THR A 168 -8.44 1.48 -11.28
N THR A 169 -8.80 0.19 -11.18
CA THR A 169 -9.88 -0.43 -11.94
C THR A 169 -11.13 -0.71 -11.10
N GLY A 170 -11.09 -0.36 -9.82
CA GLY A 170 -12.14 -0.66 -8.84
C GLY A 170 -12.46 0.55 -7.98
N ASP A 171 -12.57 0.32 -6.67
CA ASP A 171 -12.95 1.34 -5.70
C ASP A 171 -11.80 2.30 -5.37
N ASN A 172 -12.13 3.56 -5.12
CA ASN A 172 -11.20 4.63 -4.75
C ASN A 172 -9.96 4.75 -5.67
N PRO A 173 -10.14 4.82 -7.00
CA PRO A 173 -9.01 4.88 -7.95
C PRO A 173 -8.10 6.10 -7.73
N ASP A 174 -8.68 7.22 -7.28
CA ASP A 174 -7.94 8.46 -6.98
C ASP A 174 -6.86 8.27 -5.90
N LEU A 175 -7.06 7.32 -4.97
CA LEU A 175 -6.07 7.01 -3.93
C LEU A 175 -4.81 6.31 -4.50
N MET A 176 -4.91 5.76 -5.71
CA MET A 176 -3.79 5.12 -6.41
C MET A 176 -3.06 6.06 -7.38
N THR A 177 -3.47 7.33 -7.49
CA THR A 177 -2.82 8.32 -8.37
C THR A 177 -1.31 8.39 -8.16
N TYR A 178 -0.89 8.44 -6.90
CA TYR A 178 0.54 8.48 -6.54
C TYR A 178 1.31 7.27 -7.08
N CYS A 179 0.69 6.09 -7.14
CA CYS A 179 1.36 4.88 -7.63
C CYS A 179 1.81 5.05 -9.07
N HIS A 180 0.91 5.49 -9.96
CA HIS A 180 1.26 5.68 -11.36
C HIS A 180 2.21 6.85 -11.55
N GLU A 181 1.97 8.00 -10.92
CA GLU A 181 2.82 9.19 -11.03
C GLU A 181 4.28 8.91 -10.63
N CYS A 182 4.49 8.13 -9.56
CA CYS A 182 5.84 7.72 -9.16
C CYS A 182 6.48 6.76 -10.19
N HIS A 183 5.67 5.91 -10.83
CA HIS A 183 6.12 4.91 -11.79
C HIS A 183 6.41 5.50 -13.19
N LEU A 184 5.93 6.70 -13.52
CA LEU A 184 6.33 7.45 -14.72
C LEU A 184 7.85 7.65 -14.82
N ALA A 185 8.55 7.69 -13.69
CA ALA A 185 10.00 7.87 -13.65
C ALA A 185 10.80 6.71 -14.29
N VAL A 186 10.14 5.59 -14.59
CA VAL A 186 10.71 4.41 -15.25
C VAL A 186 9.80 3.92 -16.39
N GLU A 187 9.16 4.86 -17.10
CA GLU A 187 8.26 4.56 -18.24
C GLU A 187 8.96 3.79 -19.37
N ASP A 188 10.26 4.05 -19.56
CA ASP A 188 11.14 3.38 -20.53
C ASP A 188 11.35 1.89 -20.24
N ARG A 189 10.96 1.46 -19.03
CA ARG A 189 11.03 0.09 -18.54
C ARG A 189 9.67 -0.43 -18.10
N ASP A 190 8.66 -0.10 -18.90
CA ASP A 190 7.26 -0.50 -18.71
C ASP A 190 6.76 -0.20 -17.29
N PHE A 191 7.13 0.98 -16.77
CA PHE A 191 6.71 1.45 -15.45
C PHE A 191 7.15 0.53 -14.30
N THR A 192 8.20 -0.29 -14.47
CA THR A 192 8.62 -1.24 -13.42
C THR A 192 9.93 -0.80 -12.75
N PHE A 193 9.91 -0.67 -11.43
CA PHE A 193 11.13 -0.45 -10.63
C PHE A 193 11.78 -1.78 -10.25
N PHE A 194 13.04 -2.00 -10.62
CA PHE A 194 13.80 -3.17 -10.15
C PHE A 194 14.08 -3.12 -8.65
N VAL A 195 14.29 -4.31 -8.07
CA VAL A 195 14.86 -4.44 -6.72
C VAL A 195 16.23 -3.73 -6.66
N PRO A 196 16.56 -3.02 -5.57
CA PRO A 196 17.88 -2.43 -5.37
C PRO A 196 18.99 -3.46 -5.58
N GLU A 197 20.08 -3.06 -6.23
CA GLU A 197 21.13 -3.98 -6.67
C GLU A 197 21.70 -4.83 -5.52
N ASP A 198 21.94 -4.23 -4.37
CA ASP A 198 22.48 -4.91 -3.19
C ASP A 198 21.57 -6.03 -2.67
N TYR A 199 20.26 -6.01 -2.96
CA TYR A 199 19.29 -7.02 -2.52
C TYR A 199 18.83 -7.91 -3.67
N ARG A 200 19.15 -7.56 -4.92
CA ARG A 200 18.63 -8.25 -6.10
C ARG A 200 19.26 -9.64 -6.20
N ILE A 201 18.41 -10.64 -6.34
CA ILE A 201 18.87 -11.98 -6.70
C ILE A 201 19.38 -11.93 -8.15
N GLN A 202 20.69 -12.13 -8.33
CA GLN A 202 21.31 -12.22 -9.64
C GLN A 202 20.84 -13.53 -10.30
N LYS A 203 20.36 -13.45 -11.53
CA LYS A 203 19.89 -14.59 -12.33
C LYS A 203 20.75 -14.76 -13.56
#